data_AF-A0A836AN80-F1
#
_entry.id   AF-A0A836AN80-F1
#
_cell.length_a   1.000
_cell.length_b   1.000
_cell.length_c   1.000
_cell.angle_alpha   90.00
_cell.angle_beta   90.00
_cell.angle_gamma   90.00
#
_symmetry.space_group_name_H-M   'P 1'
#
loop_
_entity.id
_entity.type
_entity.pdbx_description
1 polymer ?
#
loop_
_entity_poly.entity_id
_entity_poly.type
_entity_poly.pdbx_seq_one_letter_code
_entity_poly.pdbx_strand_id
1 'polypeptide(L)'
;MILLEVNSRIIEETLALKFENTAAGNKSEAAEPQEPPLELKDTDATVGDNVGYITFVLFPRDTNASARDNTINLIHTFRDYLHYHIKCSKAYMHTCMGAKTSEFLKVLNRALPDAEKKEIKTITGKTFSSH
;
A
#
# COMPACT_ATOMS: atom_id res chain seq x y z
N MET A 1 -20.65 -1.04 1.38
CA MET A 1 -20.06 -2.01 0.43
C MET A 1 -18.78 -1.41 -0.13
N ILE A 2 -17.62 -1.98 0.21
CA ILE A 2 -16.33 -1.54 -0.33
C ILE A 2 -16.01 -2.54 -1.45
N LEU A 3 -16.08 -2.09 -2.70
CA LEU A 3 -15.63 -2.88 -3.85
C LEU A 3 -14.12 -2.67 -3.97
N LEU A 4 -13.33 -3.71 -3.71
CA LEU A 4 -11.88 -3.64 -3.74
C LEU A 4 -11.34 -4.36 -4.98
N GLU A 5 -10.41 -3.69 -5.66
CA GLU A 5 -9.50 -4.36 -6.59
C GLU A 5 -8.61 -5.36 -5.84
N VAL A 6 -8.28 -6.48 -6.48
CA VAL A 6 -7.45 -7.57 -5.93
C VAL A 6 -6.14 -7.08 -5.30
N ASN A 7 -5.52 -6.01 -5.83
CA ASN A 7 -4.27 -5.45 -5.29
C ASN A 7 -4.46 -4.68 -3.97
N SER A 8 -5.64 -4.14 -3.72
CA SER A 8 -5.94 -3.46 -2.45
C SER A 8 -6.19 -4.47 -1.32
N ARG A 9 -6.60 -5.70 -1.67
CA ARG A 9 -6.87 -6.79 -0.74
C ARG A 9 -5.64 -7.22 0.08
N ILE A 10 -4.48 -7.40 -0.56
CA ILE A 10 -3.23 -7.79 0.14
C ILE A 10 -2.79 -6.73 1.17
N ILE A 11 -2.95 -5.45 0.81
CA ILE A 11 -2.57 -4.34 1.69
C ILE A 11 -3.56 -4.25 2.86
N GLU A 12 -4.85 -4.47 2.61
CA GLU A 12 -5.87 -4.52 3.65
C GLU A 12 -5.68 -5.72 4.59
N GLU A 13 -5.43 -6.92 4.07
CA GLU A 13 -5.11 -8.12 4.87
C GLU A 13 -3.89 -7.87 5.75
N THR A 14 -2.85 -7.23 5.21
CA THR A 14 -1.65 -6.84 5.98
C THR A 14 -1.97 -5.81 7.07
N LEU A 15 -2.86 -4.85 6.79
CA LEU A 15 -3.28 -3.85 7.77
C LEU A 15 -4.16 -4.46 8.85
N ALA A 16 -5.12 -5.30 8.48
CA ALA A 16 -5.98 -6.04 9.41
C ALA A 16 -5.13 -6.90 10.36
N LEU A 17 -4.17 -7.65 9.82
CA LEU A 17 -3.20 -8.42 10.60
C LEU A 17 -2.40 -7.52 11.56
N LYS A 18 -1.98 -6.32 11.15
CA LYS A 18 -1.28 -5.39 12.05
C LYS A 18 -2.19 -4.87 13.17
N PHE A 19 -3.46 -4.59 12.89
CA PHE A 19 -4.42 -4.18 13.92
C PHE A 19 -4.68 -5.30 14.92
N GLU A 20 -4.88 -6.53 14.45
CA GLU A 20 -5.06 -7.70 15.31
C GLU A 20 -3.81 -7.99 16.16
N ASN A 21 -2.61 -7.95 15.56
CA ASN A 21 -1.36 -8.16 16.29
C ASN A 21 -1.08 -7.06 17.34
N THR A 22 -1.49 -5.82 17.06
CA THR A 22 -1.39 -4.71 18.02
C THR A 22 -2.36 -4.91 19.19
N ALA A 23 -3.56 -5.43 18.93
CA ALA A 23 -4.54 -5.76 19.96
C ALA A 23 -4.16 -6.99 20.79
N ALA A 24 -3.50 -7.99 20.19
CA ALA A 24 -3.14 -9.28 20.81
C ALA A 24 -1.73 -9.32 21.44
N GLY A 25 -0.97 -8.22 21.40
CA GLY A 25 0.37 -8.17 22.02
C GLY A 25 1.37 -9.15 21.39
N ASN A 26 1.51 -9.14 20.05
CA ASN A 26 2.46 -9.97 19.29
C ASN A 26 2.21 -11.50 19.30
N LYS A 27 0.97 -11.96 19.52
CA LYS A 27 0.61 -13.37 19.32
C LYS A 27 -0.13 -13.54 17.99
N SER A 28 0.53 -14.18 17.02
CA SER A 28 -0.05 -14.43 15.70
C SER A 28 -1.03 -15.60 15.75
N GLU A 29 -2.32 -15.31 15.61
CA GLU A 29 -3.36 -16.26 15.21
C GLU A 29 -4.00 -15.68 13.95
N ALA A 30 -3.78 -16.31 12.80
CA ALA A 30 -4.33 -15.84 11.54
C ALA A 30 -5.79 -16.31 11.44
N ALA A 31 -6.74 -15.47 11.84
CA ALA A 31 -8.15 -15.68 11.54
C ALA A 31 -8.49 -14.90 10.27
N GLU A 32 -8.69 -15.60 9.16
CA GLU A 32 -9.13 -15.04 7.88
C GLU A 32 -10.57 -14.51 8.02
N PRO A 33 -10.84 -13.19 8.06
CA PRO A 33 -12.19 -12.68 8.24
C PRO A 33 -12.87 -12.57 6.88
N GLN A 34 -13.08 -13.71 6.23
CA GLN A 34 -13.80 -13.79 4.95
C GLN A 34 -15.29 -14.03 5.15
N GLU A 35 -15.68 -14.61 6.28
CA GLU A 35 -17.08 -14.84 6.60
C GLU A 35 -17.63 -13.72 7.49
N PRO A 36 -18.90 -13.32 7.29
CA PRO A 36 -19.55 -12.39 8.20
C PRO A 36 -19.49 -12.93 9.64
N PRO A 37 -19.28 -12.05 10.64
CA PRO A 37 -19.38 -12.42 12.05
C PRO A 37 -20.66 -13.22 12.34
N LEU A 38 -20.59 -14.14 13.30
CA LEU A 38 -21.70 -15.03 13.66
C LEU A 38 -23.01 -14.27 13.93
N GLU A 39 -22.87 -13.07 14.49
CA GLU A 39 -23.95 -12.14 14.81
C GLU A 39 -24.72 -11.65 13.58
N LEU A 40 -24.14 -11.78 12.38
CA LEU A 40 -24.73 -11.33 11.10
C LEU A 40 -25.21 -12.49 10.22
N LYS A 41 -25.12 -13.75 10.67
CA LYS A 41 -25.44 -14.93 9.83
C LYS A 41 -26.89 -14.99 9.34
N ASP A 42 -27.85 -14.49 10.12
CA ASP A 42 -29.27 -14.49 9.77
C ASP A 42 -29.74 -13.17 9.14
N THR A 43 -28.81 -12.38 8.62
CA THR A 43 -29.09 -11.08 7.97
C THR A 43 -28.72 -11.12 6.49
N ASP A 44 -29.18 -10.13 5.72
CA ASP A 44 -28.82 -9.94 4.31
C ASP A 44 -27.36 -9.42 4.14
N ALA A 45 -26.46 -9.85 5.01
CA ALA A 45 -25.05 -9.49 5.02
C ALA A 45 -24.39 -9.95 3.71
N THR A 46 -23.74 -9.02 3.00
CA THR A 46 -23.11 -9.31 1.71
C THR A 46 -21.87 -10.18 1.88
N VAL A 47 -21.89 -11.38 1.33
CA VAL A 47 -20.73 -12.28 1.28
C VAL A 47 -20.07 -12.21 -0.10
N GLY A 48 -18.74 -12.18 -0.15
CA GLY A 48 -17.99 -12.28 -1.41
C GLY A 48 -16.49 -11.99 -1.25
N ASP A 49 -15.70 -12.36 -2.26
CA ASP A 49 -14.22 -12.35 -2.22
C ASP A 49 -13.57 -10.97 -1.99
N ASN A 50 -14.32 -9.88 -2.12
CA ASN A 50 -13.85 -8.51 -1.92
C ASN A 50 -14.61 -7.79 -0.79
N VAL A 51 -15.29 -8.54 0.07
CA VAL A 51 -16.01 -8.00 1.22
C VAL A 51 -15.30 -8.43 2.49
N GLY A 52 -14.83 -7.43 3.26
CA GLY A 52 -14.27 -7.63 4.59
C GLY A 52 -15.17 -7.00 5.66
N TYR A 53 -15.24 -7.64 6.82
CA TYR A 53 -15.94 -7.13 8.00
C TYR A 53 -14.93 -6.65 9.04
N ILE A 54 -15.15 -5.44 9.56
CA ILE A 54 -14.35 -4.85 10.64
C ILE A 54 -15.29 -4.56 11.80
N THR A 55 -15.03 -5.18 12.94
CA THR A 55 -15.85 -5.04 14.16
C THR A 55 -15.09 -4.27 15.22
N PHE A 56 -15.67 -3.17 15.71
CA PHE A 56 -15.14 -2.41 16.85
C PHE A 56 -15.82 -2.85 18.14
N VAL A 57 -15.03 -3.33 19.11
CA VAL A 57 -15.52 -3.63 20.46
C VAL A 57 -15.27 -2.41 21.34
N LEU A 58 -16.33 -1.71 21.74
CA LEU A 58 -16.26 -0.52 22.58
C LEU A 58 -16.50 -0.87 24.05
N PHE A 59 -15.72 -0.27 24.95
CA PHE A 59 -15.87 -0.42 26.39
C PHE A 59 -16.57 0.82 27.00
N PRO A 60 -17.07 0.75 28.25
CA PRO A 60 -17.72 1.89 28.92
C PRO A 60 -16.85 3.16 29.00
N ARG A 61 -15.52 3.01 28.95
CA ARG A 61 -14.57 4.14 28.87
C ARG A 61 -14.58 4.86 27.51
N ASP A 62 -15.05 4.20 26.46
CA ASP A 62 -15.10 4.75 25.09
C ASP A 62 -16.47 5.40 24.81
N THR A 63 -17.51 5.00 25.56
CA THR A 63 -18.89 5.46 25.42
C THR A 63 -19.34 6.46 26.49
N ASN A 64 -18.49 6.79 27.47
CA ASN A 64 -18.79 7.80 28.47
C ASN A 64 -19.02 9.17 27.82
N ALA A 65 -19.79 10.05 28.47
CA ALA A 65 -20.18 11.34 27.91
C ALA A 65 -19.00 12.25 27.51
N SER A 66 -17.84 12.11 28.17
CA SER A 66 -16.65 12.90 27.85
C SER A 66 -15.91 12.40 26.61
N ALA A 67 -15.90 11.09 26.36
CA ALA A 67 -15.17 10.47 25.26
C ALA A 67 -16.04 10.23 24.02
N ARG A 68 -17.36 10.14 24.20
CA ARG A 68 -18.34 9.74 23.18
C ARG A 68 -18.18 10.48 21.86
N ASP A 69 -18.12 11.82 21.89
CA ASP A 69 -18.11 12.62 20.66
C ASP A 69 -16.80 12.41 19.88
N ASN A 70 -15.68 12.24 20.59
CA ASN A 70 -14.41 11.90 19.97
C ASN A 70 -14.46 10.49 19.36
N THR A 71 -14.93 9.49 20.12
CA THR A 71 -15.08 8.11 19.66
C THR A 71 -15.95 8.02 18.40
N ILE A 72 -17.06 8.76 18.36
CA ILE A 72 -17.95 8.83 17.17
C ILE A 72 -17.19 9.38 15.97
N ASN A 73 -16.45 10.48 16.12
CA ASN A 73 -15.69 11.08 15.02
C ASN A 73 -14.63 10.12 14.46
N LEU A 74 -13.93 9.39 15.34
CA LEU A 74 -12.93 8.41 14.94
C LEU A 74 -13.56 7.25 14.17
N ILE A 75 -14.63 6.65 14.68
CA ILE A 75 -15.28 5.50 14.06
C ILE A 75 -15.97 5.88 12.75
N HIS A 76 -16.65 7.04 12.71
CA HIS A 76 -17.36 7.51 11.52
C HIS A 76 -16.41 7.76 10.34
N THR A 77 -15.20 8.25 10.61
CA THR A 77 -14.19 8.54 9.56
C THR A 77 -13.28 7.35 9.23
N PHE A 78 -13.35 6.27 10.01
CA PHE A 78 -12.43 5.14 9.89
C PHE A 78 -12.39 4.53 8.49
N ARG A 79 -13.54 4.37 7.83
CA ARG A 79 -13.60 3.79 6.47
C ARG A 79 -12.77 4.60 5.48
N ASP A 80 -12.94 5.92 5.48
CA ASP A 80 -12.25 6.80 4.55
C ASP A 80 -10.78 6.93 4.92
N TYR A 81 -10.47 6.91 6.22
CA TYR A 81 -9.11 6.86 6.75
C TYR A 81 -8.36 5.60 6.28
N LEU A 82 -8.94 4.42 6.45
CA LEU A 82 -8.34 3.15 6.04
C LEU A 82 -8.08 3.14 4.53
N HIS A 83 -9.09 3.53 3.74
CA HIS A 83 -8.97 3.55 2.29
C HIS A 83 -7.95 4.59 1.80
N TYR A 84 -7.86 5.74 2.46
CA TYR A 84 -6.82 6.74 2.23
C TYR A 84 -5.42 6.16 2.47
N HIS A 85 -5.21 5.47 3.60
CA HIS A 85 -3.92 4.90 3.92
C HIS A 85 -3.50 3.75 3.00
N ILE A 86 -4.43 2.95 2.49
CA ILE A 86 -4.14 1.95 1.46
C ILE A 86 -3.64 2.64 0.17
N LYS A 87 -4.33 3.70 -0.27
CA LYS A 87 -3.91 4.48 -1.45
C LYS A 87 -2.55 5.13 -1.26
N CYS A 88 -2.30 5.73 -0.11
CA CYS A 88 -1.00 6.33 0.22
C CYS A 88 0.12 5.28 0.25
N SER A 89 -0.14 4.09 0.78
CA SER A 89 0.83 2.99 0.79
C SER A 89 1.18 2.53 -0.63
N LYS A 90 0.17 2.42 -1.50
CA LYS A 90 0.39 2.13 -2.93
C LYS A 90 1.25 3.21 -3.59
N ALA A 91 0.92 4.48 -3.39
CA ALA A 91 1.69 5.60 -3.93
C ALA A 91 3.14 5.60 -3.43
N TYR A 92 3.35 5.34 -2.13
CA TYR A 92 4.68 5.21 -1.55
C TYR A 92 5.49 4.08 -2.19
N MET A 93 4.88 2.90 -2.38
CA MET A 93 5.51 1.79 -3.10
C MET A 93 5.88 2.18 -4.54
N HIS A 94 5.02 2.91 -5.25
CA HIS A 94 5.36 3.44 -6.58
C HIS A 94 6.59 4.36 -6.55
N THR A 95 6.70 5.23 -5.55
CA THR A 95 7.89 6.07 -5.37
C THR A 95 9.15 5.24 -5.12
N CYS A 96 9.08 4.23 -4.23
CA CYS A 96 10.20 3.34 -3.94
C CYS A 96 10.65 2.53 -5.18
N MET A 97 9.69 1.97 -5.91
CA MET A 97 9.96 1.27 -7.17
C MET A 97 10.60 2.22 -8.20
N GLY A 98 10.09 3.44 -8.33
CA GLY A 98 10.67 4.46 -9.22
C GLY A 98 12.13 4.79 -8.88
N ALA A 99 12.46 4.93 -7.59
CA ALA A 99 13.83 5.16 -7.15
C ALA A 99 14.75 3.98 -7.51
N LYS A 100 14.30 2.73 -7.33
CA LYS A 100 15.06 1.53 -7.69
C LYS A 100 15.25 1.37 -9.19
N THR A 101 14.22 1.65 -9.99
CA THR A 101 14.34 1.66 -11.45
C THR A 101 15.35 2.71 -11.93
N SER A 102 15.37 3.90 -11.31
CA SER A 102 16.36 4.92 -11.61
C SER A 102 17.79 4.46 -11.29
N GLU A 103 17.97 3.75 -10.17
CA GLU A 103 19.25 3.15 -9.78
C GLU A 103 19.72 2.09 -10.81
N PHE A 104 18.84 1.18 -11.22
CA PHE A 104 19.15 0.19 -12.25
C PHE A 104 19.49 0.81 -13.60
N LEU A 105 18.78 1.87 -14.00
CA LEU A 105 19.05 2.56 -15.25
C LEU A 105 20.44 3.21 -15.27
N LYS A 106 20.92 3.73 -14.13
CA LYS A 106 22.30 4.24 -14.01
C LYS A 106 23.34 3.12 -14.20
N VAL A 107 23.08 1.95 -13.61
CA VAL A 107 23.97 0.79 -13.76
C VAL A 107 24.02 0.34 -15.23
N LEU A 108 22.86 0.25 -15.90
CA LEU A 108 22.78 -0.10 -17.31
C LEU A 108 23.51 0.92 -18.20
N ASN A 109 23.30 2.22 -17.97
CA ASN A 109 23.96 3.26 -18.74
C ASN A 109 25.48 3.28 -18.54
N ARG A 110 25.98 2.87 -17.36
CA ARG A 110 27.41 2.69 -17.11
C ARG A 110 28.00 1.47 -17.82
N ALA A 111 27.18 0.45 -18.07
CA ALA A 111 27.59 -0.76 -18.77
C ALA A 111 27.56 -0.60 -20.30
N LEU A 112 26.88 0.42 -20.82
CA LEU A 112 26.98 0.78 -22.23
C LEU A 112 28.43 1.26 -22.48
N PRO A 113 29.15 0.65 -23.43
CA PRO A 113 30.47 1.15 -23.81
C PRO A 113 30.32 2.59 -24.27
N ASP A 114 31.20 3.47 -23.79
CA ASP A 114 31.24 4.84 -24.28
C ASP A 114 31.29 4.79 -25.80
N ALA A 115 30.40 5.55 -26.45
CA ALA A 115 30.50 5.73 -27.89
C ALA A 115 31.90 6.30 -28.14
N GLU A 116 32.78 5.47 -28.69
CA GLU A 116 34.14 5.89 -29.04
C GLU A 116 34.00 7.23 -29.75
N LYS A 117 34.72 8.25 -29.27
CA LYS A 117 34.93 9.46 -30.04
C LYS A 117 35.68 9.02 -31.29
N LYS A 118 34.96 8.54 -32.31
CA LYS A 118 35.50 8.33 -33.64
C LYS A 118 35.94 9.70 -34.06
N GLU A 119 37.24 9.95 -33.99
CA GLU A 119 37.86 11.04 -34.69
C GLU A 119 37.33 10.96 -36.12
N ILE A 120 36.54 11.96 -36.51
CA ILE A 120 36.04 12.04 -37.88
C ILE A 120 37.28 12.33 -38.73
N LYS A 121 37.85 11.28 -39.30
CA LYS A 121 38.96 11.36 -40.23
C LYS A 121 38.38 11.50 -41.63
N THR A 122 38.86 12.49 -42.38
CA THR A 122 38.58 12.59 -43.81
C THR A 122 39.15 11.35 -44.52
N ILE A 123 38.62 10.96 -45.69
CA ILE A 123 39.11 9.81 -46.51
C ILE A 123 40.66 9.77 -46.66
N THR A 124 41.32 10.91 -46.57
CA THR A 124 42.79 11.07 -46.66
C THR A 124 43.53 10.95 -45.31
N GLY A 125 42.84 10.60 -44.22
CA GLY A 125 43.43 10.36 -42.90
C GLY A 125 43.74 11.61 -42.05
N LYS A 126 43.33 12.81 -42.48
CA LYS A 126 43.56 14.06 -41.71
C LYS A 126 42.48 14.26 -40.64
N THR A 127 42.90 14.63 -39.43
CA THR A 127 42.05 14.99 -38.29
C THR A 127 41.83 16.50 -38.22
N PHE A 128 40.60 16.93 -37.93
CA PHE A 128 40.30 18.34 -37.66
C PHE A 128 40.66 18.67 -36.20
N SER A 129 41.68 19.49 -35.97
CA SER A 129 41.87 20.14 -34.67
C SER A 129 40.99 21.38 -34.60
N SER A 130 40.04 21.42 -33.67
CA SER A 130 39.42 22.68 -33.27
C SER A 130 40.45 23.45 -32.45
N HIS A 131 40.80 24.65 -32.91
CA HIS A 131 41.65 25.57 -32.17
C HIS A 131 40.86 26.29 -31.09
#